data_AF-A0A523IHM7-F1
#
_entry.id   AF-A0A523IHM7-F1
#
_cell.length_a   1.000
_cell.length_b   1.000
_cell.length_c   1.000
_cell.angle_alpha   90.00
_cell.angle_beta   90.00
_cell.angle_gamma   90.00
#
_symmetry.space_group_name_H-M   'P 1'
#
loop_
_entity.id
_entity.type
_entity.pdbx_description
1 polymer ?
#
loop_
_entity_poly.entity_id
_entity_poly.type
_entity_poly.pdbx_seq_one_letter_code
_entity_poly.pdbx_strand_id
1 'polypeptide(L)'
;MKFEILTLFPEIFDSVFSSGVISRGLKSKLLSIKTHNIRDFSKDKNRVVDDRPYGGGDGMVMKPGPIASALKNINRTEQKSLVILLNPAGKVFSDEIAQELSEYEQLIFICGRYEGIDERIKQKYVDTEISIGDYILSGGEYAAIAIIDSVSRYIAGVLGNEHSSVDESFSSGLLEYPQYTRPEEFEGLKVPEILLSGDHKKIENWRRQKSIEITYKNRPDLIERNVYELSDIKAVDKIKSKFKKNGNLYIALVHYPVYNKRLDVVKTSFTNIDVLDMARAAATYGIKGFYLVHPVREQIDLIQKVIDHWKIGKGYKYNSSRKQSLENTFISESLEDTISSIEQIEGAEPKIIVTDGRYSDRMTGYMEMREKIETEKSPFLLLFGTGYGLVKEIIENADYILKPIVGSEQFNHLSVRSAASIILDRLCSVKI
;
A
#
# COMPACT_ATOMS: atom_id res chain seq x y z
N MET A 1 25.53 22.60 -3.26
CA MET A 1 25.49 21.13 -3.36
C MET A 1 26.11 20.66 -4.69
N LYS A 2 26.85 19.55 -4.67
CA LYS A 2 27.47 18.94 -5.87
C LYS A 2 26.84 17.59 -6.17
N PHE A 3 26.52 17.35 -7.44
CA PHE A 3 26.07 16.06 -7.95
C PHE A 3 27.08 15.54 -8.97
N GLU A 4 27.60 14.34 -8.74
CA GLU A 4 28.52 13.63 -9.62
C GLU A 4 27.81 12.38 -10.14
N ILE A 5 27.80 12.15 -11.45
CA ILE A 5 27.02 11.05 -12.04
C ILE A 5 27.94 10.16 -12.88
N LEU A 6 28.15 8.93 -12.44
CA LEU A 6 28.85 7.91 -13.20
C LEU A 6 27.84 7.19 -14.09
N THR A 7 27.99 7.32 -15.40
CA THR A 7 27.04 6.80 -16.38
C THR A 7 27.75 6.34 -17.65
N LEU A 8 27.05 5.52 -18.44
CA LEU A 8 27.43 5.21 -19.80
C LEU A 8 26.87 6.22 -20.82
N PHE A 9 25.92 7.07 -20.44
CA PHE A 9 25.23 7.98 -21.35
C PHE A 9 25.14 9.40 -20.77
N PRO A 10 26.27 10.12 -20.64
CA PRO A 10 26.29 11.51 -20.15
C PRO A 10 25.32 12.44 -20.88
N GLU A 11 25.12 12.22 -22.19
CA GLU A 11 24.28 13.03 -23.07
C GLU A 11 22.80 13.08 -22.65
N ILE A 12 22.31 12.09 -21.88
CA ILE A 12 20.94 12.08 -21.35
C ILE A 12 20.69 13.29 -20.44
N PHE A 13 21.73 13.82 -19.79
CA PHE A 13 21.61 14.89 -18.80
C PHE A 13 21.68 16.29 -19.40
N ASP A 14 22.19 16.44 -20.63
CA ASP A 14 22.50 17.74 -21.25
C ASP A 14 21.27 18.65 -21.35
N SER A 15 20.12 18.10 -21.77
CA SER A 15 18.89 18.88 -21.91
C SER A 15 18.09 18.98 -20.61
N VAL A 16 18.12 17.94 -19.78
CA VAL A 16 17.24 17.79 -18.61
C VAL A 16 17.45 18.92 -17.60
N PHE A 17 18.71 19.30 -17.37
CA PHE A 17 19.05 20.35 -16.40
C PHE A 17 19.15 21.76 -17.00
N SER A 18 18.88 21.90 -18.31
CA SER A 18 18.96 23.19 -19.01
C SER A 18 17.77 24.11 -18.72
N SER A 19 16.67 23.57 -18.19
CA SER A 19 15.42 24.29 -17.95
C SER A 19 14.91 24.15 -16.49
N GLY A 20 13.87 24.92 -16.15
CA GLY A 20 13.19 24.83 -14.85
C GLY A 20 14.02 25.27 -13.63
N VAL A 21 13.68 24.69 -12.49
CA VAL A 21 14.22 25.03 -11.16
C VAL A 21 15.70 24.66 -11.05
N ILE A 22 16.11 23.51 -11.60
CA ILE A 22 17.51 23.07 -11.59
C ILE A 22 18.40 24.02 -12.37
N SER A 23 17.99 24.46 -13.57
CA SER A 23 18.71 25.45 -14.36
C SER A 23 18.93 26.76 -13.59
N ARG A 24 17.94 27.19 -12.81
CA ARG A 24 18.07 28.36 -11.92
C ARG A 24 19.11 28.11 -10.82
N GLY A 25 19.05 26.96 -10.14
CA GLY A 25 20.02 26.57 -9.12
C GLY A 25 21.45 26.48 -9.65
N LEU A 26 21.64 26.00 -10.88
CA LEU A 26 22.92 25.96 -11.58
C LEU A 26 23.43 27.37 -11.92
N LYS A 27 22.59 28.23 -12.51
CA LYS A 27 22.95 29.62 -12.85
C LYS A 27 23.32 30.45 -11.63
N SER A 28 22.62 30.24 -10.52
CA SER A 28 22.89 30.86 -9.22
C SER A 28 24.05 30.21 -8.46
N LYS A 29 24.71 29.19 -9.02
CA LYS A 29 25.83 28.43 -8.42
C LYS A 29 25.49 27.77 -7.07
N LEU A 30 24.21 27.54 -6.80
CA LEU A 30 23.74 26.79 -5.63
C LEU A 30 23.94 25.28 -5.84
N LEU A 31 23.85 24.85 -7.09
CA LEU A 31 24.01 23.47 -7.55
C LEU A 31 25.18 23.38 -8.53
N SER A 32 25.83 22.22 -8.57
CA SER A 32 26.79 21.85 -9.62
C SER A 32 26.53 20.40 -10.00
N ILE A 33 26.42 20.11 -11.29
CA ILE A 33 26.22 18.75 -11.81
C ILE A 33 27.37 18.44 -12.76
N LYS A 34 28.00 17.28 -12.56
CA LYS A 34 29.07 16.79 -13.44
C LYS A 34 28.86 15.30 -13.74
N THR A 35 28.92 14.97 -15.02
CA THR A 35 28.83 13.60 -15.52
C THR A 35 30.21 13.03 -15.78
N HIS A 36 30.36 11.73 -15.54
CA HIS A 36 31.58 10.95 -15.76
C HIS A 36 31.22 9.75 -16.63
N ASN A 37 31.73 9.71 -17.86
CA ASN A 37 31.53 8.54 -18.71
C ASN A 37 32.41 7.41 -18.21
N ILE A 38 31.81 6.33 -17.71
CA ILE A 38 32.54 5.18 -17.15
C ILE A 38 33.50 4.57 -18.19
N ARG A 39 33.20 4.70 -19.49
CA ARG A 39 34.07 4.22 -20.58
C ARG A 39 35.42 4.90 -20.62
N ASP A 40 35.52 6.16 -20.18
CA ASP A 40 36.79 6.90 -20.18
C ASP A 40 37.76 6.37 -19.10
N PHE A 41 37.26 5.58 -18.15
CA PHE A 41 38.04 4.95 -17.09
C PHE A 41 38.37 3.48 -17.37
N SER A 42 38.00 2.96 -18.54
CA SER A 42 38.40 1.64 -18.96
C SER A 42 39.86 1.63 -19.42
N LYS A 43 40.60 0.61 -18.99
CA LYS A 43 41.98 0.36 -19.45
C LYS A 43 42.04 -0.41 -20.77
N ASP A 44 40.89 -0.88 -21.26
CA ASP A 44 40.78 -1.60 -22.52
C ASP A 44 40.82 -0.63 -23.70
N LYS A 45 41.52 -0.99 -24.79
CA LYS A 45 41.64 -0.16 -25.99
C LYS A 45 40.29 0.18 -26.62
N ASN A 46 39.32 -0.75 -26.55
CA ASN A 46 37.97 -0.58 -27.06
C ASN A 46 37.00 -0.03 -26.00
N ARG A 47 37.52 0.41 -24.84
CA ARG A 47 36.76 0.97 -23.72
C ARG A 47 35.64 0.06 -23.21
N VAL A 48 35.91 -1.25 -23.16
CA VAL A 48 34.98 -2.26 -22.64
C VAL A 48 34.69 -1.99 -21.16
N VAL A 49 33.41 -1.99 -20.79
CA VAL A 49 32.92 -1.66 -19.44
C VAL A 49 32.04 -2.74 -18.83
N ASP A 50 31.85 -3.84 -19.53
CA ASP A 50 30.97 -4.95 -19.19
C ASP A 50 31.65 -6.30 -19.54
N ASP A 51 31.09 -7.38 -19.00
CA ASP A 51 31.47 -8.76 -19.31
C ASP A 51 30.34 -9.73 -18.97
N ARG A 52 30.48 -10.99 -19.37
CA ARG A 52 29.51 -12.04 -19.05
C ARG A 52 29.50 -12.33 -17.53
N PRO A 53 28.32 -12.59 -16.93
CA PRO A 53 28.23 -12.97 -15.53
C PRO A 53 28.91 -14.33 -15.26
N TYR A 54 29.57 -14.43 -14.11
CA TYR A 54 29.95 -15.75 -13.57
C TYR A 54 28.71 -16.53 -13.15
N GLY A 55 28.70 -17.84 -13.34
CA GLY A 55 27.56 -18.71 -13.05
C GLY A 55 26.60 -18.94 -14.23
N GLY A 56 26.85 -18.29 -15.38
CA GLY A 56 25.96 -18.33 -16.53
C GLY A 56 24.82 -17.33 -16.43
N GLY A 57 23.86 -17.42 -17.34
CA GLY A 57 22.78 -16.43 -17.50
C GLY A 57 22.95 -15.59 -18.76
N ASP A 58 21.83 -15.04 -19.22
CA ASP A 58 21.82 -14.08 -20.33
C ASP A 58 22.20 -12.68 -19.85
N GLY A 59 22.64 -11.82 -20.77
CA GLY A 59 22.99 -10.43 -20.46
C GLY A 59 24.47 -10.20 -20.10
N MET A 60 24.75 -9.00 -19.61
CA MET A 60 26.10 -8.52 -19.28
C MET A 60 26.09 -7.85 -17.91
N VAL A 61 27.21 -7.86 -17.21
CA VAL A 61 27.41 -7.18 -15.92
C VAL A 61 28.52 -6.15 -16.07
N MET A 62 28.31 -4.94 -15.54
CA MET A 62 29.32 -3.89 -15.60
C MET A 62 30.56 -4.26 -14.78
N LYS A 63 31.73 -4.11 -15.41
CA LYS A 63 33.04 -4.43 -14.84
C LYS A 63 33.37 -3.54 -13.63
N PRO A 64 33.98 -4.11 -12.58
CA PRO A 64 34.35 -3.34 -11.39
C PRO A 64 35.48 -2.33 -11.67
N GLY A 65 36.43 -2.67 -12.55
CA GLY A 65 37.64 -1.86 -12.79
C GLY A 65 37.36 -0.41 -13.23
N PRO A 66 36.59 -0.19 -14.31
CA PRO A 66 36.24 1.15 -14.78
C PRO A 66 35.47 1.97 -13.73
N ILE A 67 34.47 1.37 -13.05
CA ILE A 67 33.67 2.06 -12.03
C ILE A 67 34.56 2.46 -10.83
N ALA A 68 35.39 1.56 -10.32
CA ALA A 68 36.30 1.84 -9.21
C ALA A 68 37.32 2.94 -9.58
N SER A 69 37.76 2.97 -10.84
CA SER A 69 38.70 3.98 -11.33
C SER A 69 38.04 5.35 -11.46
N ALA A 70 36.80 5.40 -11.95
CA ALA A 70 35.98 6.62 -11.98
C ALA A 70 35.75 7.17 -10.57
N LEU A 71 35.31 6.34 -9.62
CA LEU A 71 35.07 6.75 -8.24
C LEU A 71 36.32 7.28 -7.53
N LYS A 72 37.51 6.76 -7.85
CA LYS A 72 38.79 7.24 -7.31
C LYS A 72 39.24 8.56 -7.94
N ASN A 73 38.75 8.91 -9.12
CA ASN A 73 39.07 10.17 -9.78
C ASN A 73 38.20 11.34 -9.29
N ILE A 74 37.10 11.04 -8.60
CA ILE A 74 36.22 12.06 -8.05
C ILE A 74 36.82 12.58 -6.74
N ASN A 75 37.08 13.89 -6.70
CA ASN A 75 37.49 14.58 -5.49
C ASN A 75 36.31 14.65 -4.53
N ARG A 76 36.30 13.75 -3.54
CA ARG A 76 35.30 13.72 -2.49
C ARG A 76 35.50 14.89 -1.53
N THR A 77 34.41 15.55 -1.11
CA THR A 77 34.49 16.54 -0.03
C THR A 77 34.95 15.89 1.27
N GLU A 78 35.81 16.55 2.02
CA GLU A 78 36.42 15.98 3.25
C GLU A 78 35.39 15.64 4.33
N GLN A 79 34.20 16.25 4.26
CA GLN A 79 33.03 15.91 5.07
C GLN A 79 31.78 15.88 4.17
N LYS A 80 30.88 14.92 4.41
CA LYS A 80 29.55 14.80 3.79
C LYS A 80 29.49 14.53 2.27
N SER A 81 30.27 13.58 1.76
CA SER A 81 30.05 12.98 0.44
C SER A 81 29.37 11.61 0.55
N LEU A 82 28.38 11.29 -0.31
CA LEU A 82 27.68 10.01 -0.30
C LEU A 82 27.67 9.35 -1.69
N VAL A 83 28.08 8.08 -1.78
CA VAL A 83 28.02 7.26 -2.99
C VAL A 83 26.74 6.43 -3.00
N ILE A 84 25.89 6.69 -3.97
CA ILE A 84 24.57 6.09 -4.11
C ILE A 84 24.58 5.20 -5.35
N LEU A 85 24.24 3.92 -5.17
CA LEU A 85 23.89 3.05 -6.29
C LEU A 85 22.39 3.11 -6.55
N LEU A 86 22.03 3.34 -7.81
CA LEU A 86 20.64 3.31 -8.26
C LEU A 86 20.28 1.87 -8.62
N ASN A 87 19.52 1.21 -7.75
CA ASN A 87 19.21 -0.21 -7.82
C ASN A 87 17.75 -0.47 -7.37
N PRO A 88 16.93 -1.23 -8.12
CA PRO A 88 15.58 -1.60 -7.68
C PRO A 88 15.53 -2.32 -6.34
N ALA A 89 16.61 -3.00 -5.92
CA ALA A 89 16.71 -3.65 -4.60
C ALA A 89 17.07 -2.68 -3.45
N GLY A 90 17.31 -1.40 -3.75
CA GLY A 90 17.63 -0.37 -2.77
C GLY A 90 16.43 0.11 -1.96
N LYS A 91 16.68 1.02 -1.00
CA LYS A 91 15.60 1.70 -0.27
C LYS A 91 14.76 2.51 -1.25
N VAL A 92 13.43 2.37 -1.19
CA VAL A 92 12.52 3.13 -2.03
C VAL A 92 12.61 4.62 -1.67
N PHE A 93 12.94 5.46 -2.65
CA PHE A 93 13.10 6.89 -2.52
C PHE A 93 11.79 7.55 -2.06
N SER A 94 11.90 8.44 -1.08
CA SER A 94 10.79 9.18 -0.50
C SER A 94 11.17 10.64 -0.27
N ASP A 95 10.19 11.48 0.06
CA ASP A 95 10.39 12.89 0.38
C ASP A 95 11.35 13.08 1.58
N GLU A 96 11.24 12.20 2.58
CA GLU A 96 12.13 12.19 3.75
C GLU A 96 13.57 11.85 3.36
N ILE A 97 13.76 10.91 2.43
CA ILE A 97 15.09 10.59 1.90
C ILE A 97 15.61 11.76 1.07
N ALA A 98 14.77 12.45 0.30
CA ALA A 98 15.18 13.63 -0.46
C ALA A 98 15.68 14.75 0.48
N GLN A 99 14.97 14.97 1.59
CA GLN A 99 15.37 15.91 2.63
C GLN A 99 16.67 15.48 3.31
N GLU A 100 16.84 14.21 3.68
CA GLU A 100 18.09 13.68 4.24
C GLU A 100 19.27 13.91 3.28
N LEU A 101 19.09 13.55 2.01
CA LEU A 101 20.11 13.72 0.97
C LEU A 101 20.45 15.20 0.74
N SER A 102 19.52 16.13 1.00
CA SER A 102 19.73 17.58 0.87
C SER A 102 20.78 18.12 1.86
N GLU A 103 21.04 17.41 2.96
CA GLU A 103 21.98 17.80 4.00
C GLU A 103 23.45 17.48 3.67
N TYR A 104 23.69 16.71 2.61
CA TYR A 104 25.02 16.36 2.13
C TYR A 104 25.62 17.48 1.26
N GLU A 105 26.95 17.58 1.19
CA GLU A 105 27.59 18.55 0.31
C GLU A 105 27.74 18.02 -1.11
N GLN A 106 27.91 16.70 -1.24
CA GLN A 106 28.17 15.99 -2.48
C GLN A 106 27.45 14.65 -2.54
N LEU A 107 26.69 14.41 -3.60
CA LEU A 107 26.12 13.10 -3.91
C LEU A 107 26.75 12.55 -5.19
N ILE A 108 27.13 11.28 -5.15
CA ILE A 108 27.81 10.58 -6.24
C ILE A 108 26.95 9.40 -6.66
N PHE A 109 26.30 9.49 -7.82
CA PHE A 109 25.40 8.46 -8.33
C PHE A 109 26.13 7.49 -9.25
N ILE A 110 25.91 6.19 -9.05
CA ILE A 110 26.30 5.13 -9.98
C ILE A 110 25.06 4.68 -10.75
N CYS A 111 25.01 5.01 -12.03
CA CYS A 111 23.96 4.55 -12.94
C CYS A 111 24.33 3.18 -13.51
N GLY A 112 23.76 2.12 -12.93
CA GLY A 112 23.88 0.76 -13.48
C GLY A 112 23.19 0.61 -14.84
N ARG A 113 23.66 -0.35 -15.63
CA ARG A 113 23.11 -0.78 -16.93
C ARG A 113 23.18 -2.30 -17.02
N TYR A 114 22.54 -2.87 -18.05
CA TYR A 114 22.48 -4.31 -18.29
C TYR A 114 21.85 -5.03 -17.08
N GLU A 115 22.42 -6.15 -16.62
CA GLU A 115 21.98 -6.85 -15.40
C GLU A 115 22.41 -6.12 -14.10
N GLY A 116 23.17 -5.03 -14.23
CA GLY A 116 23.66 -4.22 -13.13
C GLY A 116 25.17 -4.17 -13.04
N ILE A 117 25.68 -3.91 -11.84
CA ILE A 117 27.12 -3.77 -11.57
C ILE A 117 27.62 -4.96 -10.76
N ASP A 118 28.92 -5.24 -10.88
CA ASP A 118 29.59 -6.24 -10.06
C ASP A 118 29.39 -5.97 -8.55
N GLU A 119 28.94 -6.99 -7.83
CA GLU A 119 28.59 -6.92 -6.40
C GLU A 119 29.75 -6.41 -5.52
N ARG A 120 31.00 -6.64 -5.92
CA ARG A 120 32.18 -6.17 -5.18
C ARG A 120 32.33 -4.65 -5.22
N ILE A 121 31.72 -3.97 -6.20
CA ILE A 121 31.64 -2.51 -6.20
C ILE A 121 30.68 -2.04 -5.12
N LYS A 122 29.53 -2.69 -4.98
CA LYS A 122 28.55 -2.38 -3.94
C LYS A 122 29.21 -2.47 -2.56
N GLN A 123 29.82 -3.62 -2.27
CA GLN A 123 30.45 -3.90 -0.98
C GLN A 123 31.59 -2.95 -0.60
N LYS A 124 32.32 -2.41 -1.59
CA LYS A 124 33.55 -1.66 -1.33
C LYS A 124 33.41 -0.15 -1.44
N TYR A 125 32.48 0.33 -2.27
CA TYR A 125 32.44 1.74 -2.67
C TYR A 125 31.08 2.41 -2.49
N VAL A 126 30.00 1.66 -2.35
CA VAL A 126 28.64 2.19 -2.25
C VAL A 126 28.28 2.37 -0.78
N ASP A 127 27.79 3.57 -0.44
CA ASP A 127 27.36 3.89 0.91
C ASP A 127 25.87 3.53 1.13
N THR A 128 25.04 3.69 0.09
CA THR A 128 23.63 3.31 0.11
C THR A 128 23.10 2.96 -1.28
N GLU A 129 22.04 2.16 -1.32
CA GLU A 129 21.32 1.79 -2.53
C GLU A 129 19.93 2.42 -2.51
N ILE A 130 19.52 3.06 -3.60
CA ILE A 130 18.21 3.71 -3.72
C ILE A 130 17.47 3.19 -4.96
N SER A 131 16.20 2.83 -4.74
CA SER A 131 15.22 2.52 -5.78
C SER A 131 14.25 3.69 -5.94
N ILE A 132 13.76 3.96 -7.14
CA ILE A 132 12.68 4.96 -7.37
C ILE A 132 11.29 4.33 -7.52
N GLY A 133 11.18 3.02 -7.25
CA GLY A 133 9.91 2.29 -7.16
C GLY A 133 9.99 0.85 -7.65
N ASP A 134 8.87 0.15 -7.53
CA ASP A 134 8.76 -1.29 -7.80
C ASP A 134 8.53 -1.57 -9.31
N TYR A 135 9.48 -1.14 -10.14
CA TYR A 135 9.50 -1.34 -11.58
C TYR A 135 10.94 -1.38 -12.10
N ILE A 136 11.13 -1.90 -13.32
CA ILE A 136 12.44 -2.05 -13.94
C ILE A 136 12.66 -0.99 -15.01
N LEU A 137 13.82 -0.33 -14.96
CA LEU A 137 14.31 0.60 -15.96
C LEU A 137 15.54 0.03 -16.67
N SER A 138 15.81 0.52 -17.88
CA SER A 138 16.99 0.09 -18.66
C SER A 138 18.32 0.64 -18.13
N GLY A 139 18.27 1.56 -17.15
CA GLY A 139 19.44 2.15 -16.52
C GLY A 139 19.10 3.13 -15.40
N GLY A 140 20.10 3.44 -14.58
CA GLY A 140 19.96 4.33 -13.42
C GLY A 140 19.81 5.81 -13.78
N GLU A 141 20.00 6.24 -15.02
CA GLU A 141 20.03 7.67 -15.38
C GLU A 141 18.72 8.41 -15.04
N TYR A 142 17.57 7.78 -15.27
CA TYR A 142 16.27 8.38 -14.94
C TYR A 142 16.05 8.49 -13.43
N ALA A 143 16.55 7.51 -12.67
CA ALA A 143 16.53 7.56 -11.22
C ALA A 143 17.41 8.70 -10.67
N ALA A 144 18.59 8.90 -11.27
CA ALA A 144 19.47 10.02 -10.92
C ALA A 144 18.77 11.36 -11.19
N ILE A 145 18.11 11.51 -12.34
CA ILE A 145 17.35 12.71 -12.70
C ILE A 145 16.25 12.99 -11.66
N ALA A 146 15.43 11.99 -11.33
CA ALA A 146 14.33 12.14 -10.40
C ALA A 146 14.82 12.53 -8.99
N ILE A 147 15.87 11.88 -8.50
CA ILE A 147 16.45 12.17 -7.19
C ILE A 147 17.09 13.55 -7.17
N ILE A 148 17.90 13.90 -8.18
CA ILE A 148 18.55 15.23 -8.27
C ILE A 148 17.50 16.33 -8.30
N ASP A 149 16.41 16.15 -9.06
CA ASP A 149 15.33 17.14 -9.13
C ASP A 149 14.70 17.35 -7.75
N SER A 150 14.26 16.27 -7.10
CA SER A 150 13.62 16.30 -5.79
C SER A 150 14.54 16.89 -4.69
N VAL A 151 15.78 16.41 -4.57
CA VAL A 151 16.76 16.89 -3.57
C VAL A 151 17.08 18.37 -3.75
N SER A 152 17.21 18.82 -5.01
CA SER A 152 17.57 20.21 -5.31
C SER A 152 16.53 21.22 -4.81
N ARG A 153 15.27 20.81 -4.67
CA ARG A 153 14.17 21.69 -4.21
C ARG A 153 14.31 22.10 -2.74
N TYR A 154 15.00 21.28 -1.93
CA TYR A 154 15.32 21.59 -0.52
C TYR A 154 16.52 22.53 -0.36
N ILE A 155 17.28 22.78 -1.42
CA ILE A 155 18.45 23.66 -1.34
C ILE A 155 17.97 25.12 -1.32
N ALA A 156 18.28 25.82 -0.23
CA ALA A 156 17.89 27.20 -0.01
C ALA A 156 18.26 28.09 -1.22
N GLY A 157 17.28 28.85 -1.71
CA GLY A 157 17.43 29.73 -2.87
C GLY A 157 17.14 29.10 -4.24
N VAL A 158 16.92 27.78 -4.34
CA VAL A 158 16.63 27.11 -5.62
C VAL A 158 15.19 27.36 -6.08
N LEU A 159 14.18 27.19 -5.22
CA LEU A 159 12.77 27.45 -5.56
C LEU A 159 12.43 28.96 -5.65
N GLY A 160 13.18 29.81 -4.95
CA GLY A 160 13.02 31.27 -4.94
C GLY A 160 11.90 31.81 -4.03
N ASN A 161 10.99 30.95 -3.54
CA ASN A 161 10.01 31.27 -2.52
C ASN A 161 10.11 30.25 -1.37
N GLU A 162 10.43 30.70 -0.17
CA GLU A 162 10.62 29.84 1.01
C GLU A 162 9.33 29.13 1.46
N HIS A 163 8.16 29.65 1.08
CA HIS A 163 6.87 29.04 1.41
C HIS A 163 6.45 27.92 0.45
N SER A 164 7.07 27.81 -0.73
CA SER A 164 6.62 26.85 -1.75
C SER A 164 6.79 25.40 -1.33
N SER A 165 7.76 25.06 -0.48
CA SER A 165 8.00 23.68 -0.02
C SER A 165 7.17 23.28 1.21
N VAL A 166 6.48 24.22 1.87
CA VAL A 166 5.81 23.95 3.15
C VAL A 166 4.45 23.29 2.94
N ASP A 167 3.71 23.67 1.90
CA ASP A 167 2.33 23.22 1.64
C ASP A 167 2.22 22.13 0.54
N GLU A 168 3.30 21.39 0.27
CA GLU A 168 3.31 20.37 -0.79
C GLU A 168 2.84 18.99 -0.29
N SER A 169 2.59 18.09 -1.23
CA SER A 169 2.37 16.69 -0.90
C SER A 169 3.56 16.14 -0.11
N PHE A 170 3.28 15.29 0.89
CA PHE A 170 4.22 14.62 1.79
C PHE A 170 4.86 15.50 2.88
N SER A 171 4.94 16.82 2.73
CA SER A 171 5.57 17.72 3.73
C SER A 171 4.94 17.62 5.13
N SER A 172 3.62 17.40 5.19
CA SER A 172 2.84 17.19 6.42
C SER A 172 2.35 15.75 6.59
N GLY A 173 2.93 14.81 5.82
CA GLY A 173 2.47 13.43 5.78
C GLY A 173 1.13 13.21 5.06
N LEU A 174 0.64 14.20 4.30
CA LEU A 174 -0.59 14.14 3.53
C LEU A 174 -0.35 14.55 2.08
N LEU A 175 -1.25 14.18 1.18
CA LEU A 175 -1.31 14.71 -0.18
C LEU A 175 -1.87 16.14 -0.19
N GLU A 176 -1.48 16.91 -1.19
CA GLU A 176 -1.98 18.28 -1.36
C GLU A 176 -3.47 18.30 -1.70
N TYR A 177 -4.12 19.40 -1.33
CA TYR A 177 -5.53 19.67 -1.66
C TYR A 177 -5.69 20.02 -3.15
N PRO A 178 -6.90 19.94 -3.72
CA PRO A 178 -7.09 20.23 -5.15
C PRO A 178 -6.91 21.73 -5.41
N GLN A 179 -6.13 22.02 -6.45
CA GLN A 179 -5.80 23.38 -6.88
C GLN A 179 -6.79 23.86 -7.95
N TYR A 180 -7.15 25.14 -7.87
CA TYR A 180 -8.05 25.80 -8.82
C TYR A 180 -7.41 27.11 -9.27
N THR A 181 -7.58 27.43 -10.55
CA THR A 181 -7.15 28.70 -11.12
C THR A 181 -8.25 29.26 -12.01
N ARG A 182 -8.06 30.49 -12.49
CA ARG A 182 -9.00 31.14 -13.40
C ARG A 182 -9.13 30.34 -14.71
N PRO A 183 -10.33 30.30 -15.32
CA PRO A 183 -11.57 31.02 -14.96
C PRO A 183 -12.38 30.36 -13.81
N GLU A 184 -13.35 31.09 -13.24
CA GLU A 184 -14.19 30.60 -12.13
C GLU A 184 -15.13 29.45 -12.51
N GLU A 185 -15.52 29.36 -13.79
CA GLU A 185 -16.28 28.25 -14.34
C GLU A 185 -15.60 27.76 -15.62
N PHE A 186 -15.35 26.46 -15.68
CA PHE A 186 -14.77 25.79 -16.84
C PHE A 186 -15.65 24.59 -17.19
N GLU A 187 -16.27 24.62 -18.37
CA GLU A 187 -17.12 23.53 -18.88
C GLU A 187 -18.24 23.09 -17.90
N GLY A 188 -18.87 24.04 -17.21
CA GLY A 188 -19.92 23.78 -16.22
C GLY A 188 -19.41 23.36 -14.84
N LEU A 189 -18.09 23.20 -14.66
CA LEU A 189 -17.45 22.97 -13.36
C LEU A 189 -17.03 24.29 -12.74
N LYS A 190 -17.57 24.59 -11.55
CA LYS A 190 -17.28 25.81 -10.80
C LYS A 190 -16.17 25.60 -9.78
N VAL A 191 -15.36 26.64 -9.58
CA VAL A 191 -14.48 26.74 -8.43
C VAL A 191 -15.32 26.71 -7.15
N PRO A 192 -14.93 25.95 -6.11
CA PRO A 192 -15.63 25.94 -4.83
C PRO A 192 -15.82 27.36 -4.27
N GLU A 193 -17.07 27.73 -3.92
CA GLU A 193 -17.41 29.09 -3.45
C GLU A 193 -16.56 29.54 -2.25
N ILE A 194 -16.14 28.60 -1.40
CA ILE A 194 -15.27 28.86 -0.26
C ILE A 194 -13.92 29.46 -0.66
N LEU A 195 -13.37 29.07 -1.81
CA LEU A 195 -12.11 29.61 -2.35
C LEU A 195 -12.28 31.02 -2.91
N LEU A 196 -13.51 31.41 -3.25
CA LEU A 196 -13.87 32.75 -3.73
C LEU A 196 -14.24 33.71 -2.58
N SER A 197 -14.38 33.19 -1.36
CA SER A 197 -14.89 33.96 -0.21
C SER A 197 -13.91 34.99 0.39
N GLY A 198 -12.60 34.85 0.12
CA GLY A 198 -11.54 35.67 0.73
C GLY A 198 -11.29 35.40 2.22
N ASP A 199 -12.03 34.47 2.86
CA ASP A 199 -11.86 34.13 4.27
C ASP A 199 -10.71 33.12 4.43
N HIS A 200 -9.50 33.64 4.71
CA HIS A 200 -8.28 32.84 4.83
C HIS A 200 -8.41 31.65 5.78
N LYS A 201 -9.07 31.82 6.93
CA LYS A 201 -9.24 30.75 7.92
C LYS A 201 -10.18 29.66 7.41
N LYS A 202 -11.27 30.02 6.72
CA LYS A 202 -12.16 29.02 6.12
C LYS A 202 -11.47 28.29 4.96
N ILE A 203 -10.69 29.00 4.15
CA ILE A 203 -9.92 28.43 3.04
C ILE A 203 -8.90 27.41 3.56
N GLU A 204 -8.13 27.76 4.60
CA GLU A 204 -7.14 26.86 5.21
C GLU A 204 -7.79 25.59 5.79
N ASN A 205 -8.91 25.74 6.52
CA ASN A 205 -9.66 24.59 7.03
C ASN A 205 -10.20 23.69 5.90
N TRP A 206 -10.69 24.31 4.81
CA TRP A 206 -11.16 23.56 3.65
C TRP A 206 -10.01 22.81 2.96
N ARG A 207 -8.85 23.46 2.81
CA ARG A 207 -7.62 22.88 2.24
C ARG A 207 -7.18 21.66 3.06
N ARG A 208 -7.07 21.80 4.39
CA ARG A 208 -6.72 20.67 5.28
C ARG A 208 -7.71 19.52 5.15
N GLN A 209 -9.02 19.79 5.17
CA GLN A 209 -10.04 18.75 5.01
C GLN A 209 -9.95 18.02 3.67
N LYS A 210 -9.70 18.75 2.58
CA LYS A 210 -9.57 18.15 1.24
C LYS A 210 -8.28 17.36 1.06
N SER A 211 -7.18 17.84 1.65
CA SER A 211 -5.93 17.09 1.73
C SER A 211 -6.13 15.73 2.42
N ILE A 212 -6.83 15.71 3.57
CA ILE A 212 -7.17 14.45 4.26
C ILE A 212 -8.09 13.56 3.41
N GLU A 213 -9.12 14.12 2.78
CA GLU A 213 -10.06 13.37 1.93
C GLU A 213 -9.35 12.70 0.73
N ILE A 214 -8.46 13.43 0.05
CA ILE A 214 -7.67 12.91 -1.07
C ILE A 214 -6.67 11.87 -0.60
N THR A 215 -5.99 12.13 0.53
CA THR A 215 -5.03 11.18 1.10
C THR A 215 -5.72 9.88 1.50
N TYR A 216 -6.86 9.97 2.19
CA TYR A 216 -7.64 8.80 2.59
C TYR A 216 -8.06 7.95 1.39
N LYS A 217 -8.44 8.60 0.30
CA LYS A 217 -8.89 7.92 -0.92
C LYS A 217 -7.73 7.31 -1.72
N ASN A 218 -6.64 8.04 -1.90
CA ASN A 218 -5.61 7.70 -2.87
C ASN A 218 -4.35 7.07 -2.24
N ARG A 219 -4.05 7.42 -0.98
CA ARG A 219 -2.86 6.99 -0.23
C ARG A 219 -3.20 6.77 1.26
N PRO A 220 -4.14 5.86 1.58
CA PRO A 220 -4.53 5.59 2.96
C PRO A 220 -3.34 5.16 3.84
N ASP A 221 -2.30 4.57 3.23
CA ASP A 221 -1.04 4.21 3.90
C ASP A 221 -0.29 5.41 4.49
N LEU A 222 -0.49 6.64 3.98
CA LEU A 222 0.09 7.84 4.59
C LEU A 222 -0.63 8.22 5.88
N ILE A 223 -1.94 7.94 5.96
CA ILE A 223 -2.73 8.12 7.18
C ILE A 223 -2.30 7.13 8.28
N GLU A 224 -1.71 6.00 7.91
CA GLU A 224 -1.20 5.00 8.85
C GLU A 224 0.12 5.40 9.51
N ARG A 225 0.97 6.06 8.73
CA ARG A 225 2.38 6.26 9.10
C ARG A 225 2.58 7.49 9.98
N ASN A 226 1.70 8.46 9.86
CA ASN A 226 1.89 9.77 10.47
C ASN A 226 1.08 9.94 11.76
N VAL A 227 1.64 10.68 12.71
CA VAL A 227 0.94 11.06 13.94
C VAL A 227 0.07 12.28 13.64
N TYR A 228 -1.24 12.10 13.72
CA TYR A 228 -2.22 13.15 13.44
C TYR A 228 -2.72 13.82 14.71
N GLU A 229 -3.11 15.09 14.59
CA GLU A 229 -3.82 15.79 15.66
C GLU A 229 -5.23 15.21 15.84
N LEU A 230 -5.83 15.40 17.03
CA LEU A 230 -7.21 14.95 17.32
C LEU A 230 -8.25 15.53 16.34
N SER A 231 -7.99 16.71 15.78
CA SER A 231 -8.78 17.37 14.75
C SER A 231 -8.80 16.57 13.43
N ASP A 232 -7.65 16.08 13.00
CA ASP A 232 -7.46 15.27 11.80
C ASP A 232 -8.10 13.89 11.96
N ILE A 233 -7.95 13.24 13.11
CA ILE A 233 -8.59 11.94 13.43
C ILE A 233 -10.11 12.05 13.28
N LYS A 234 -10.72 13.12 13.83
CA LYS A 234 -12.17 13.36 13.67
C LYS A 234 -12.58 13.58 12.22
N ALA A 235 -11.74 14.24 11.41
CA ALA A 235 -12.00 14.42 10.00
C ALA A 235 -11.97 13.08 9.26
N VAL A 236 -10.97 12.23 9.55
CA VAL A 236 -10.89 10.87 9.02
C VAL A 236 -12.07 10.02 9.47
N ASP A 237 -12.50 10.08 10.73
CA ASP A 237 -13.68 9.35 11.24
C ASP A 237 -14.97 9.78 10.52
N LYS A 238 -15.12 11.08 10.26
CA LYS A 238 -16.24 11.61 9.48
C LYS A 238 -16.23 11.06 8.06
N ILE A 239 -15.05 10.98 7.43
CA ILE A 239 -14.85 10.37 6.11
C ILE A 239 -15.19 8.87 6.17
N LYS A 240 -14.61 8.13 7.13
CA LYS A 240 -14.89 6.71 7.38
C LYS A 240 -16.38 6.44 7.54
N SER A 241 -17.12 7.27 8.28
CA SER A 241 -18.57 7.10 8.46
C SER A 241 -19.37 7.28 7.16
N LYS A 242 -18.87 8.11 6.23
CA LYS A 242 -19.47 8.33 4.91
C LYS A 242 -19.17 7.15 3.97
N PHE A 243 -17.98 6.56 4.05
CA PHE A 243 -17.57 5.38 3.27
C PHE A 243 -18.14 4.05 3.83
N LYS A 244 -18.23 3.89 5.16
CA LYS A 244 -18.82 2.70 5.84
C LYS A 244 -20.25 2.40 5.41
N LYS A 245 -20.98 3.38 4.86
CA LYS A 245 -22.35 3.18 4.36
C LYS A 245 -22.45 2.36 3.07
N ASN A 246 -21.32 2.03 2.43
CA ASN A 246 -21.29 1.33 1.13
C ASN A 246 -20.65 -0.07 1.19
N GLY A 247 -20.53 -0.70 2.36
CA GLY A 247 -19.92 -2.03 2.45
C GLY A 247 -20.79 -3.10 1.77
N ASN A 248 -20.34 -3.63 0.64
CA ASN A 248 -20.97 -4.74 -0.08
C ASN A 248 -20.52 -6.13 0.42
N LEU A 249 -19.83 -6.19 1.57
CA LEU A 249 -19.23 -7.41 2.09
C LEU A 249 -20.07 -8.04 3.21
N TYR A 250 -20.37 -9.31 3.02
CA TYR A 250 -20.96 -10.23 3.98
C TYR A 250 -19.95 -11.29 4.37
N ILE A 251 -20.14 -11.91 5.54
CA ILE A 251 -19.33 -13.05 5.97
C ILE A 251 -20.23 -14.20 6.41
N ALA A 252 -19.77 -15.43 6.23
CA ALA A 252 -20.44 -16.62 6.75
C ALA A 252 -19.49 -17.52 7.53
N LEU A 253 -19.91 -17.97 8.72
CA LEU A 253 -19.28 -19.06 9.46
C LEU A 253 -19.99 -20.36 9.10
N VAL A 254 -19.29 -21.22 8.35
CA VAL A 254 -19.85 -22.43 7.75
C VAL A 254 -19.49 -23.64 8.60
N HIS A 255 -20.50 -24.28 9.20
CA HIS A 255 -20.34 -25.50 10.00
C HIS A 255 -20.60 -26.79 9.22
N TYR A 256 -21.18 -26.67 8.02
CA TYR A 256 -21.37 -27.74 7.05
C TYR A 256 -21.62 -27.15 5.65
N PRO A 257 -21.08 -27.75 4.57
CA PRO A 257 -20.15 -28.89 4.58
C PRO A 257 -18.70 -28.43 4.84
N VAL A 258 -18.03 -29.08 5.79
CA VAL A 258 -16.61 -28.83 6.12
C VAL A 258 -15.86 -30.15 6.29
N TYR A 259 -14.53 -30.11 6.16
CA TYR A 259 -13.69 -31.27 6.40
C TYR A 259 -13.35 -31.45 7.88
N ASN A 260 -13.22 -32.70 8.32
CA ASN A 260 -12.47 -33.05 9.53
C ASN A 260 -10.98 -33.28 9.21
N LYS A 261 -10.17 -33.62 10.21
CA LYS A 261 -8.73 -33.93 10.04
C LYS A 261 -8.45 -35.12 9.09
N ARG A 262 -9.42 -36.00 8.88
CA ARG A 262 -9.34 -37.16 7.97
C ARG A 262 -9.88 -36.85 6.58
N LEU A 263 -10.30 -35.61 6.32
CA LEU A 263 -10.93 -35.16 5.08
C LEU A 263 -12.31 -35.79 4.80
N ASP A 264 -13.00 -36.25 5.84
CA ASP A 264 -14.42 -36.60 5.73
C ASP A 264 -15.27 -35.33 5.79
N VAL A 265 -16.37 -35.28 5.03
CA VAL A 265 -17.36 -34.20 5.10
C VAL A 265 -18.19 -34.38 6.37
N VAL A 266 -18.12 -33.41 7.29
CA VAL A 266 -18.76 -33.48 8.60
C VAL A 266 -19.54 -32.21 8.94
N LYS A 267 -20.43 -32.34 9.93
CA LYS A 267 -21.08 -31.22 10.61
C LYS A 267 -20.31 -30.93 11.89
N THR A 268 -19.97 -29.68 12.14
CA THR A 268 -19.29 -29.24 13.37
C THR A 268 -20.24 -28.43 14.24
N SER A 269 -20.02 -28.33 15.55
CA SER A 269 -20.90 -27.58 16.45
C SER A 269 -20.49 -26.12 16.59
N PHE A 270 -21.48 -25.23 16.79
CA PHE A 270 -21.18 -23.85 17.17
C PHE A 270 -20.55 -23.80 18.56
N THR A 271 -19.68 -22.81 18.75
CA THR A 271 -19.27 -22.40 20.08
C THR A 271 -19.73 -20.97 20.34
N ASN A 272 -20.11 -20.67 21.58
CA ASN A 272 -20.54 -19.31 21.95
C ASN A 272 -19.44 -18.28 21.69
N ILE A 273 -18.17 -18.67 21.83
CA ILE A 273 -17.04 -17.77 21.62
C ILE A 273 -16.83 -17.45 20.14
N ASP A 274 -16.98 -18.42 19.24
CA ASP A 274 -16.82 -18.17 17.79
C ASP A 274 -17.87 -17.17 17.30
N VAL A 275 -19.13 -17.37 17.70
CA VAL A 275 -20.23 -16.48 17.28
C VAL A 275 -20.05 -15.07 17.84
N LEU A 276 -19.74 -14.94 19.12
CA LEU A 276 -19.58 -13.62 19.73
C LEU A 276 -18.35 -12.87 19.21
N ASP A 277 -17.20 -13.55 19.05
CA ASP A 277 -15.97 -12.90 18.58
C ASP A 277 -16.09 -12.50 17.10
N MET A 278 -16.65 -13.37 16.24
CA MET A 278 -16.85 -13.04 14.83
C MET A 278 -17.92 -11.96 14.62
N ALA A 279 -19.00 -11.96 15.40
CA ALA A 279 -19.99 -10.87 15.36
C ALA A 279 -19.37 -9.52 15.75
N ARG A 280 -18.47 -9.51 16.74
CA ARG A 280 -17.71 -8.31 17.10
C ARG A 280 -16.75 -7.88 16.01
N ALA A 281 -16.02 -8.82 15.40
CA ALA A 281 -15.14 -8.51 14.27
C ALA A 281 -15.95 -7.92 13.10
N ALA A 282 -17.08 -8.53 12.74
CA ALA A 282 -18.00 -8.04 11.72
C ALA A 282 -18.45 -6.60 12.00
N ALA A 283 -18.90 -6.31 13.22
CA ALA A 283 -19.33 -4.97 13.60
C ALA A 283 -18.19 -3.93 13.60
N THR A 284 -17.00 -4.32 14.08
CA THR A 284 -15.81 -3.45 14.07
C THR A 284 -15.47 -3.00 12.65
N TYR A 285 -15.41 -3.95 11.71
CA TYR A 285 -15.03 -3.73 10.32
C TYR A 285 -16.19 -3.27 9.43
N GLY A 286 -17.39 -3.08 9.98
CA GLY A 286 -18.55 -2.57 9.23
C GLY A 286 -19.09 -3.56 8.19
N ILE A 287 -19.00 -4.86 8.47
CA ILE A 287 -19.57 -5.91 7.62
C ILE A 287 -21.09 -5.83 7.62
N LYS A 288 -21.70 -5.94 6.43
CA LYS A 288 -23.13 -5.70 6.23
C LYS A 288 -24.00 -6.78 6.87
N GLY A 289 -23.54 -8.03 6.84
CA GLY A 289 -24.19 -9.14 7.53
C GLY A 289 -23.23 -10.28 7.87
N PHE A 290 -23.49 -10.93 9.00
CA PHE A 290 -22.79 -12.12 9.46
C PHE A 290 -23.75 -13.30 9.53
N TYR A 291 -23.54 -14.31 8.69
CA TYR A 291 -24.35 -15.52 8.62
C TYR A 291 -23.71 -16.69 9.37
N LEU A 292 -24.54 -17.40 10.14
CA LEU A 292 -24.22 -18.64 10.82
C LEU A 292 -24.89 -19.79 10.06
N VAL A 293 -24.09 -20.62 9.38
CA VAL A 293 -24.62 -21.63 8.46
C VAL A 293 -24.54 -23.03 9.09
N HIS A 294 -25.69 -23.63 9.38
CA HIS A 294 -25.74 -24.97 9.99
C HIS A 294 -27.06 -25.71 9.71
N PRO A 295 -27.04 -26.96 9.25
CA PRO A 295 -28.26 -27.70 8.88
C PRO A 295 -28.94 -28.47 10.03
N VAL A 296 -28.55 -28.22 11.29
CA VAL A 296 -29.03 -29.02 12.44
C VAL A 296 -29.85 -28.12 13.35
N ARG A 297 -31.13 -28.45 13.49
CA ARG A 297 -32.11 -27.62 14.19
C ARG A 297 -31.75 -27.40 15.66
N GLU A 298 -31.21 -28.40 16.34
CA GLU A 298 -30.79 -28.27 17.74
C GLU A 298 -29.65 -27.27 17.92
N GLN A 299 -28.75 -27.18 16.94
CA GLN A 299 -27.65 -26.21 16.94
C GLN A 299 -28.16 -24.80 16.62
N ILE A 300 -29.09 -24.68 15.68
CA ILE A 300 -29.80 -23.43 15.36
C ILE A 300 -30.55 -22.90 16.59
N ASP A 301 -31.34 -23.75 17.27
CA ASP A 301 -32.11 -23.37 18.45
C ASP A 301 -31.19 -22.94 19.62
N LEU A 302 -30.05 -23.62 19.77
CA LEU A 302 -29.06 -23.26 20.78
C LEU A 302 -28.47 -21.87 20.49
N ILE A 303 -28.07 -21.60 19.24
CA ILE A 303 -27.45 -20.32 18.91
C ILE A 303 -28.45 -19.17 18.90
N GLN A 304 -29.69 -19.42 18.50
CA GLN A 304 -30.78 -18.45 18.61
C GLN A 304 -30.98 -18.02 20.06
N LYS A 305 -30.96 -18.95 21.03
CA LYS A 305 -31.02 -18.61 22.47
C LYS A 305 -29.86 -17.73 22.92
N VAL A 306 -28.65 -17.97 22.41
CA VAL A 306 -27.46 -17.15 22.70
C VAL A 306 -27.65 -15.73 22.15
N ILE A 307 -28.10 -15.60 20.90
CA ILE A 307 -28.36 -14.32 20.26
C ILE A 307 -29.46 -13.56 21.02
N ASP A 308 -30.58 -14.21 21.32
CA ASP A 308 -31.73 -13.61 22.02
C ASP A 308 -31.36 -13.13 23.42
N HIS A 309 -30.52 -13.87 24.13
CA HIS A 309 -30.02 -13.47 25.46
C HIS A 309 -29.35 -12.09 25.43
N TRP A 310 -28.59 -11.79 24.38
CA TRP A 310 -27.86 -10.53 24.21
C TRP A 310 -28.66 -9.44 23.48
N LYS A 311 -29.60 -9.80 22.60
CA LYS A 311 -30.43 -8.84 21.85
C LYS A 311 -31.65 -8.35 22.65
N ILE A 312 -32.35 -9.25 23.33
CA ILE A 312 -33.67 -8.99 23.96
C ILE A 312 -33.68 -9.37 25.46
N GLY A 313 -32.80 -10.28 25.87
CA GLY A 313 -32.72 -10.80 27.24
C GLY A 313 -32.02 -9.91 28.27
N LYS A 314 -31.79 -10.46 29.46
CA LYS A 314 -31.15 -9.75 30.60
C LYS A 314 -29.71 -9.28 30.30
N GLY A 315 -29.01 -9.92 29.37
CA GLY A 315 -27.63 -9.58 28.99
C GLY A 315 -27.49 -8.17 28.39
N TYR A 316 -28.50 -7.70 27.65
CA TYR A 316 -28.54 -6.35 27.08
C TYR A 316 -28.43 -5.24 28.15
N LYS A 317 -29.08 -5.43 29.31
CA LYS A 317 -29.06 -4.43 30.40
C LYS A 317 -27.66 -4.25 31.01
N TYR A 318 -26.75 -5.20 30.77
CA TYR A 318 -25.40 -5.22 31.33
C TYR A 318 -24.33 -4.72 30.35
N ASN A 319 -24.52 -4.92 29.03
CA ASN A 319 -23.53 -4.50 28.04
C ASN A 319 -24.16 -4.18 26.66
N SER A 320 -24.34 -2.90 26.36
CA SER A 320 -24.91 -2.42 25.10
C SER A 320 -24.07 -2.76 23.87
N SER A 321 -22.73 -2.85 24.00
CA SER A 321 -21.84 -3.14 22.87
C SER A 321 -22.03 -4.55 22.27
N ARG A 322 -22.44 -5.53 23.11
CA ARG A 322 -22.72 -6.90 22.65
C ARG A 322 -23.99 -7.01 21.82
N LYS A 323 -25.01 -6.20 22.15
CA LYS A 323 -26.22 -6.09 21.34
C LYS A 323 -25.85 -5.56 19.96
N GLN A 324 -25.12 -4.44 19.92
CA GLN A 324 -24.71 -3.80 18.66
C GLN A 324 -23.94 -4.76 17.75
N SER A 325 -23.06 -5.60 18.29
CA SER A 325 -22.34 -6.58 17.47
C SER A 325 -23.22 -7.66 16.84
N LEU A 326 -24.37 -7.98 17.45
CA LEU A 326 -25.29 -9.05 17.01
C LEU A 326 -26.49 -8.52 16.21
N GLU A 327 -26.58 -7.21 15.96
CA GLU A 327 -27.70 -6.61 15.23
C GLU A 327 -27.82 -7.20 13.83
N ASN A 328 -26.69 -7.35 13.13
CA ASN A 328 -26.59 -7.87 11.76
C ASN A 328 -26.10 -9.34 11.71
N THR A 329 -26.47 -10.15 12.70
CA THR A 329 -26.21 -11.59 12.71
C THR A 329 -27.46 -12.37 12.32
N PHE A 330 -27.29 -13.29 11.36
CA PHE A 330 -28.34 -14.10 10.75
C PHE A 330 -27.98 -15.59 10.87
N ILE A 331 -29.00 -16.45 10.81
CA ILE A 331 -28.83 -17.91 10.81
C ILE A 331 -29.44 -18.45 9.52
N SER A 332 -28.77 -19.40 8.88
CA SER A 332 -29.23 -20.08 7.67
C SER A 332 -29.00 -21.58 7.79
N GLU A 333 -29.89 -22.38 7.20
CA GLU A 333 -29.79 -23.85 7.25
C GLU A 333 -28.73 -24.38 6.28
N SER A 334 -28.51 -23.66 5.17
CA SER A 334 -27.54 -24.00 4.12
C SER A 334 -26.78 -22.77 3.59
N LEU A 335 -25.74 -23.02 2.79
CA LEU A 335 -25.00 -21.96 2.11
C LEU A 335 -25.87 -21.35 0.99
N GLU A 336 -26.67 -22.17 0.33
CA GLU A 336 -27.62 -21.77 -0.70
C GLU A 336 -28.66 -20.79 -0.13
N ASP A 337 -29.22 -21.07 1.04
CA ASP A 337 -30.14 -20.15 1.73
C ASP A 337 -29.48 -18.80 2.06
N THR A 338 -28.19 -18.83 2.39
CA THR A 338 -27.40 -17.62 2.66
C THR A 338 -27.25 -16.78 1.40
N ILE A 339 -26.87 -17.41 0.29
CA ILE A 339 -26.71 -16.77 -1.03
C ILE A 339 -28.03 -16.15 -1.48
N SER A 340 -29.13 -16.92 -1.42
CA SER A 340 -30.47 -16.43 -1.77
C SER A 340 -30.94 -15.29 -0.85
N SER A 341 -30.63 -15.35 0.45
CA SER A 341 -30.95 -14.26 1.37
C SER A 341 -30.23 -12.96 0.99
N ILE A 342 -28.95 -13.03 0.62
CA ILE A 342 -28.18 -11.86 0.20
C ILE A 342 -28.69 -11.33 -1.15
N GLU A 343 -28.97 -12.22 -2.10
CA GLU A 343 -29.54 -11.86 -3.40
C GLU A 343 -30.87 -11.10 -3.26
N GLN A 344 -31.75 -11.54 -2.35
CA GLN A 344 -32.99 -10.83 -2.06
C GLN A 344 -32.78 -9.44 -1.45
N ILE A 345 -31.73 -9.26 -0.66
CA ILE A 345 -31.41 -7.97 -0.02
C ILE A 345 -30.76 -7.00 -1.03
N GLU A 346 -29.89 -7.50 -1.90
CA GLU A 346 -29.01 -6.69 -2.75
C GLU A 346 -29.51 -6.58 -4.20
N GLY A 347 -30.42 -7.47 -4.62
CA GLY A 347 -30.90 -7.57 -5.99
C GLY A 347 -29.91 -8.24 -6.95
N ALA A 348 -28.85 -8.87 -6.44
CA ALA A 348 -27.85 -9.59 -7.22
C ALA A 348 -27.17 -10.68 -6.37
N GLU A 349 -26.81 -11.79 -6.99
CA GLU A 349 -26.09 -12.89 -6.33
C GLU A 349 -24.70 -12.43 -5.84
N PRO A 350 -24.29 -12.78 -4.60
CA PRO A 350 -22.98 -12.42 -4.09
C PRO A 350 -21.85 -13.23 -4.74
N LYS A 351 -20.75 -12.55 -5.06
CA LYS A 351 -19.50 -13.22 -5.42
C LYS A 351 -18.89 -13.90 -4.20
N ILE A 352 -18.52 -15.16 -4.33
CA ILE A 352 -18.04 -16.00 -3.26
C ILE A 352 -16.52 -15.85 -3.12
N ILE A 353 -16.09 -15.48 -1.92
CA ILE A 353 -14.68 -15.42 -1.52
C ILE A 353 -14.44 -16.53 -0.52
N VAL A 354 -13.43 -17.36 -0.77
CA VAL A 354 -13.00 -18.42 0.16
C VAL A 354 -11.59 -18.18 0.67
N THR A 355 -11.27 -18.87 1.76
CA THR A 355 -9.92 -18.94 2.31
C THR A 355 -9.49 -20.40 2.32
N ASP A 356 -8.26 -20.68 1.88
CA ASP A 356 -7.65 -22.00 1.97
C ASP A 356 -6.25 -21.84 2.57
N GLY A 357 -5.88 -22.73 3.49
CA GLY A 357 -4.54 -22.80 4.07
C GLY A 357 -3.48 -23.30 3.07
N ARG A 358 -3.90 -23.86 1.92
CA ARG A 358 -3.04 -24.46 0.89
C ARG A 358 -2.85 -23.50 -0.28
N TYR A 359 -1.62 -23.36 -0.77
CA TYR A 359 -1.29 -22.52 -1.93
C TYR A 359 -1.93 -23.03 -3.23
N SER A 360 -2.36 -22.08 -4.06
CA SER A 360 -2.96 -22.31 -5.39
C SER A 360 -2.61 -21.16 -6.33
N ASP A 361 -2.43 -21.45 -7.61
CA ASP A 361 -2.10 -20.43 -8.63
C ASP A 361 -3.25 -19.44 -8.88
N ARG A 362 -4.48 -19.77 -8.45
CA ARG A 362 -5.67 -18.91 -8.58
C ARG A 362 -5.85 -17.91 -7.43
N MET A 363 -4.82 -17.72 -6.60
CA MET A 363 -4.96 -16.91 -5.38
C MET A 363 -4.92 -15.39 -5.64
N THR A 364 -5.88 -14.69 -5.07
CA THR A 364 -5.99 -13.23 -5.08
C THR A 364 -5.27 -12.62 -3.88
N GLY A 365 -4.48 -11.57 -4.13
CA GLY A 365 -3.85 -10.80 -3.06
C GLY A 365 -4.85 -9.95 -2.26
N TYR A 366 -4.57 -9.66 -0.99
CA TYR A 366 -5.47 -8.84 -0.16
C TYR A 366 -5.70 -7.42 -0.72
N MET A 367 -4.67 -6.79 -1.30
CA MET A 367 -4.81 -5.46 -1.90
C MET A 367 -5.74 -5.46 -3.12
N GLU A 368 -5.54 -6.43 -4.03
CA GLU A 368 -6.40 -6.63 -5.19
C GLU A 368 -7.85 -6.95 -4.77
N MET A 369 -8.04 -7.81 -3.78
CA MET A 369 -9.38 -8.14 -3.29
C MET A 369 -10.08 -6.93 -2.66
N ARG A 370 -9.35 -6.10 -1.91
CA ARG A 370 -9.89 -4.85 -1.33
C ARG A 370 -10.37 -3.93 -2.44
N GLU A 371 -9.55 -3.68 -3.46
CA GLU A 371 -9.91 -2.83 -4.59
C GLU A 371 -11.20 -3.32 -5.28
N LYS A 372 -11.32 -4.65 -5.49
CA LYS A 372 -12.55 -5.26 -6.04
C LYS A 372 -13.77 -5.01 -5.16
N ILE A 373 -13.66 -5.22 -3.85
CA ILE A 373 -14.77 -5.00 -2.90
C ILE A 373 -15.20 -3.52 -2.87
N GLU A 374 -14.25 -2.60 -3.01
CA GLU A 374 -14.51 -1.15 -2.96
C GLU A 374 -15.06 -0.58 -4.27
N THR A 375 -14.68 -1.14 -5.42
CA THR A 375 -15.01 -0.60 -6.75
C THR A 375 -16.19 -1.30 -7.41
N GLU A 376 -16.39 -2.59 -7.15
CA GLU A 376 -17.47 -3.37 -7.75
C GLU A 376 -18.79 -3.16 -7.00
N LYS A 377 -19.89 -3.01 -7.76
CA LYS A 377 -21.23 -2.85 -7.20
C LYS A 377 -21.86 -4.15 -6.71
N SER A 378 -21.31 -5.30 -7.08
CA SER A 378 -21.82 -6.60 -6.67
C SER A 378 -21.62 -6.84 -5.17
N PRO A 379 -22.53 -7.57 -4.51
CA PRO A 379 -22.29 -8.06 -3.16
C PRO A 379 -21.19 -9.13 -3.16
N PHE A 380 -20.51 -9.28 -2.03
CA PHE A 380 -19.48 -10.27 -1.79
C PHE A 380 -19.80 -11.06 -0.53
N LEU A 381 -19.56 -12.37 -0.56
CA LEU A 381 -19.72 -13.26 0.58
C LEU A 381 -18.42 -13.98 0.88
N LEU A 382 -17.79 -13.66 2.01
CA LEU A 382 -16.57 -14.29 2.48
C LEU A 382 -16.87 -15.46 3.42
N LEU A 383 -16.43 -16.65 3.02
CA LEU A 383 -16.69 -17.91 3.73
C LEU A 383 -15.55 -18.29 4.67
N PHE A 384 -15.91 -18.60 5.90
CA PHE A 384 -15.04 -19.15 6.93
C PHE A 384 -15.50 -20.57 7.30
N GLY A 385 -14.78 -21.58 6.82
CA GLY A 385 -15.04 -22.97 7.19
C GLY A 385 -14.46 -23.32 8.56
N THR A 386 -15.24 -24.04 9.37
CA THR A 386 -14.78 -24.59 10.64
C THR A 386 -14.13 -25.97 10.46
N GLY A 387 -13.78 -26.64 11.58
CA GLY A 387 -13.15 -27.95 11.54
C GLY A 387 -11.74 -27.88 10.93
N TYR A 388 -11.56 -28.50 9.77
CA TYR A 388 -10.32 -28.49 8.99
C TYR A 388 -10.46 -27.71 7.66
N GLY A 389 -11.51 -26.89 7.54
CA GLY A 389 -11.76 -26.00 6.40
C GLY A 389 -12.94 -26.42 5.52
N LEU A 390 -13.24 -25.57 4.54
CA LEU A 390 -14.33 -25.80 3.56
C LEU A 390 -14.03 -27.01 2.69
N VAL A 391 -15.10 -27.66 2.21
CA VAL A 391 -14.95 -28.77 1.25
C VAL A 391 -14.43 -28.26 -0.10
N LYS A 392 -13.75 -29.15 -0.83
CA LYS A 392 -13.07 -28.81 -2.09
C LYS A 392 -14.02 -28.22 -3.14
N GLU A 393 -15.24 -28.73 -3.22
CA GLU A 393 -16.26 -28.27 -4.17
C GLU A 393 -16.64 -26.79 -3.96
N ILE A 394 -16.76 -26.33 -2.70
CA ILE A 394 -16.98 -24.91 -2.39
C ILE A 394 -15.78 -24.06 -2.85
N ILE A 395 -14.56 -24.55 -2.64
CA ILE A 395 -13.34 -23.83 -3.01
C ILE A 395 -13.16 -23.77 -4.53
N GLU A 396 -13.54 -24.83 -5.25
CA GLU A 396 -13.42 -24.89 -6.71
C GLU A 396 -14.42 -23.98 -7.42
N ASN A 397 -15.62 -23.83 -6.85
CA ASN A 397 -16.71 -23.01 -7.37
C ASN A 397 -16.68 -21.55 -6.87
N ALA A 398 -15.74 -21.18 -6.01
CA ALA A 398 -15.61 -19.81 -5.53
C ALA A 398 -15.08 -18.87 -6.63
N ASP A 399 -15.59 -17.64 -6.67
CA ASP A 399 -15.09 -16.59 -7.58
C ASP A 399 -13.65 -16.19 -7.26
N TYR A 400 -13.30 -16.15 -5.96
CA TYR A 400 -12.00 -15.72 -5.49
C TYR A 400 -11.46 -16.60 -4.34
N ILE A 401 -10.17 -16.94 -4.40
CA ILE A 401 -9.46 -17.65 -3.33
C ILE A 401 -8.44 -16.69 -2.73
N LEU A 402 -8.62 -16.29 -1.47
CA LEU A 402 -7.66 -15.41 -0.81
C LEU A 402 -6.36 -16.12 -0.47
N LYS A 403 -5.23 -15.39 -0.59
CA LYS A 403 -3.94 -15.85 -0.07
C LYS A 403 -4.07 -16.25 1.42
N PRO A 404 -3.45 -17.37 1.84
CA PRO A 404 -3.50 -17.81 3.22
C PRO A 404 -2.83 -16.78 4.14
N ILE A 405 -3.26 -16.77 5.40
CA ILE A 405 -2.48 -16.13 6.46
C ILE A 405 -1.25 -17.01 6.69
N VAL A 406 -0.06 -16.40 6.69
CA VAL A 406 1.21 -17.07 6.92
C VAL A 406 1.93 -16.35 8.04
N GLY A 407 2.32 -17.09 9.08
CA GLY A 407 3.17 -16.61 10.17
C GLY A 407 4.66 -16.71 9.83
N SER A 408 5.52 -16.16 10.69
CA SER A 408 6.99 -16.25 10.55
C SER A 408 7.55 -17.62 10.93
N GLU A 409 6.78 -18.43 11.64
CA GLU A 409 7.16 -19.74 12.17
C GLU A 409 6.46 -20.88 11.42
N GLN A 410 6.92 -22.11 11.63
CA GLN A 410 6.32 -23.30 11.02
C GLN A 410 4.88 -23.59 11.51
N PHE A 411 4.48 -23.05 12.67
CA PHE A 411 3.13 -23.20 13.19
C PHE A 411 2.16 -22.23 12.50
N ASN A 412 1.28 -22.77 11.64
CA ASN A 412 0.28 -21.98 10.91
C ASN A 412 -1.13 -22.56 11.04
N HIS A 413 -1.61 -22.74 12.28
CA HIS A 413 -2.94 -23.28 12.57
C HIS A 413 -3.72 -22.32 13.49
N LEU A 414 -4.23 -21.23 12.90
CA LEU A 414 -5.04 -20.24 13.60
C LEU A 414 -6.47 -20.76 13.83
N SER A 415 -7.08 -20.33 14.94
CA SER A 415 -8.53 -20.50 15.10
C SER A 415 -9.28 -19.67 14.06
N VAL A 416 -10.46 -20.13 13.63
CA VAL A 416 -11.27 -19.45 12.60
C VAL A 416 -11.58 -17.99 12.97
N ARG A 417 -11.88 -17.71 14.24
CA ARG A 417 -12.09 -16.37 14.80
C ARG A 417 -10.86 -15.46 14.75
N SER A 418 -9.66 -16.02 14.98
CA SER A 418 -8.40 -15.27 14.83
C SER A 418 -8.11 -14.98 13.36
N ALA A 419 -8.28 -15.98 12.50
CA ALA A 419 -8.10 -15.82 11.06
C ALA A 419 -9.08 -14.80 10.47
N ALA A 420 -10.36 -14.86 10.86
CA ALA A 420 -11.39 -13.92 10.45
C ALA A 420 -11.02 -12.49 10.82
N SER A 421 -10.63 -12.23 12.07
CA SER A 421 -10.20 -10.89 12.49
C SER A 421 -9.04 -10.35 11.65
N ILE A 422 -8.01 -11.17 11.37
CA ILE A 422 -6.85 -10.76 10.55
C ILE A 422 -7.24 -10.53 9.09
N ILE A 423 -8.10 -11.37 8.53
CA ILE A 423 -8.56 -11.22 7.14
C ILE A 423 -9.43 -9.97 7.00
N LEU A 424 -10.35 -9.74 7.93
CA LEU A 424 -11.18 -8.54 7.93
C LEU A 424 -10.36 -7.28 8.15
N ASP A 425 -9.31 -7.33 8.97
CA ASP A 425 -8.34 -6.23 9.06
C ASP A 425 -7.67 -5.96 7.70
N ARG A 426 -7.14 -7.01 7.06
CA ARG A 426 -6.46 -6.88 5.77
C ARG A 426 -7.39 -6.45 4.63
N LEU A 427 -8.68 -6.79 4.67
CA LEU A 427 -9.65 -6.40 3.65
C LEU A 427 -10.28 -5.04 3.92
N CYS A 428 -10.67 -4.78 5.18
CA CYS A 428 -11.57 -3.68 5.53
C CYS A 428 -10.92 -2.59 6.39
N SER A 429 -9.75 -2.84 6.99
CA SER A 429 -9.02 -1.74 7.63
C SER A 429 -8.48 -0.83 6.54
N VAL A 430 -9.09 0.36 6.46
CA VAL A 430 -8.28 1.54 6.21
C VAL A 430 -7.43 1.67 7.44
N LYS A 431 -6.24 1.04 7.41
CA LYS A 431 -5.39 1.13 8.58
C LYS A 431 -5.17 2.63 8.78
N ILE A 432 -5.23 3.04 10.03
CA ILE A 432 -4.84 4.34 10.54
C ILE A 432 -3.83 3.99 11.62
#